data_AF-A0A1I0T528-F1
#
_entry.id   AF-A0A1I0T528-F1
#
_cell.length_a   1.000
_cell.length_b   1.000
_cell.length_c   1.000
_cell.angle_alpha   90.00
_cell.angle_beta   90.00
_cell.angle_gamma   90.00
#
_symmetry.space_group_name_H-M   'P 1'
#
loop_
_entity.id
_entity.type
_entity.pdbx_description
1 polymer ?
#
loop_
_entity_poly.entity_id
_entity_poly.type
_entity_poly.pdbx_seq_one_letter_code
_entity_poly.pdbx_strand_id
1 'polypeptide(L)'
;MTEEWTSATRAAVAALTSATDDDVVSAAVARARGEITTGVTGRPGAGKSTLVCALSGRVSGTLREIHGVDAPDVPDPPLDVDVLLHVVARGITDADRAVLAARRSAPTLVVAGRLDLGTDEPDTVRADDVEAIVGWWTDACETARRRRGLVLCAELETVAAERPHTRAAVEAFLRDPAIIAVRGAS
;
A
#
# COMPACT_ATOMS: atom_id res chain seq x y z
N MET A 1 -6.58 8.46 13.69
CA MET A 1 -7.93 8.21 13.14
C MET A 1 -7.68 7.62 11.76
N THR A 2 -7.66 6.30 11.62
CA THR A 2 -7.49 5.67 10.30
C THR A 2 -8.75 6.00 9.51
N GLU A 3 -8.68 6.86 8.50
CA GLU A 3 -9.80 7.06 7.59
C GLU A 3 -9.91 5.84 6.67
N GLU A 4 -10.47 4.79 7.25
CA GLU A 4 -11.45 3.93 6.58
C GLU A 4 -12.38 4.84 5.77
N TRP A 5 -12.80 4.39 4.58
CA TRP A 5 -13.75 5.12 3.75
C TRP A 5 -14.82 5.81 4.60
N THR A 6 -14.97 7.12 4.36
CA THR A 6 -15.99 7.89 5.07
C THR A 6 -17.34 7.20 4.91
N SER A 7 -18.23 7.37 5.90
CA SER A 7 -19.58 6.78 5.84
C SER A 7 -20.28 7.09 4.51
N ALA A 8 -20.06 8.30 3.97
CA ALA A 8 -20.56 8.73 2.67
C ALA A 8 -19.95 7.93 1.50
N THR A 9 -18.63 7.72 1.46
CA THR A 9 -17.98 6.89 0.42
C THR A 9 -18.49 5.46 0.45
N ARG A 10 -18.69 4.89 1.65
CA ARG A 10 -19.24 3.54 1.82
C ARG A 10 -20.68 3.45 1.30
N ALA A 11 -21.50 4.47 1.55
CA ALA A 11 -22.87 4.55 1.04
C ALA A 11 -22.92 4.65 -0.49
N ALA A 12 -22.07 5.47 -1.11
CA ALA A 12 -21.97 5.60 -2.56
C ALA A 12 -21.59 4.25 -3.22
N VAL A 13 -20.64 3.52 -2.65
CA VAL A 13 -20.26 2.18 -3.16
C VAL A 13 -21.36 1.15 -2.97
N ALA A 14 -22.08 1.18 -1.84
CA ALA A 14 -23.23 0.32 -1.63
C ALA A 14 -24.34 0.58 -2.66
N ALA A 15 -24.62 1.86 -2.95
CA ALA A 15 -25.59 2.26 -3.97
C ALA A 15 -25.17 1.77 -5.37
N LEU A 16 -23.89 1.94 -5.74
CA LEU A 16 -23.35 1.41 -7.00
C LEU A 16 -23.54 -0.10 -7.10
N THR A 17 -23.17 -0.84 -6.04
CA THR A 17 -23.28 -2.31 -6.00
C THR A 17 -24.74 -2.77 -6.06
N SER A 18 -25.68 -2.04 -5.44
CA SER A 18 -27.11 -2.37 -5.54
C SER A 18 -27.72 -2.04 -6.91
N ALA A 19 -27.17 -1.05 -7.60
CA ALA A 19 -27.66 -0.60 -8.90
C ALA A 19 -27.05 -1.38 -10.07
N THR A 20 -26.02 -2.19 -9.83
CA THR A 20 -25.32 -2.98 -10.84
C THR A 20 -25.21 -4.43 -10.42
N ASP A 21 -25.82 -5.33 -11.17
CA ASP A 21 -25.56 -6.77 -11.08
C ASP A 21 -24.49 -7.14 -12.11
N ASP A 22 -23.27 -6.66 -11.87
CA ASP A 22 -22.13 -6.83 -12.77
C ASP A 22 -20.90 -7.33 -12.00
N ASP A 23 -20.31 -8.42 -12.50
CA ASP A 23 -19.21 -9.15 -11.88
C ASP A 23 -17.90 -8.34 -11.90
N VAL A 24 -17.66 -7.54 -12.95
CA VAL A 24 -16.45 -6.71 -13.05
C VAL A 24 -16.55 -5.48 -12.15
N VAL A 25 -17.72 -4.85 -12.07
CA VAL A 25 -17.96 -3.79 -11.08
C VAL A 25 -17.74 -4.32 -9.67
N SER A 26 -18.31 -5.49 -9.36
CA SER A 26 -18.16 -6.14 -8.05
C SER A 26 -16.71 -6.46 -7.73
N ALA A 27 -15.95 -6.97 -8.69
CA ALA A 27 -14.53 -7.28 -8.53
C ALA A 27 -13.68 -6.01 -8.30
N ALA A 28 -13.94 -4.94 -9.05
CA ALA A 28 -13.26 -3.66 -8.89
C ALA A 28 -13.49 -3.07 -7.49
N VAL A 29 -14.76 -3.06 -7.05
CA VAL A 29 -15.15 -2.61 -5.71
C VAL A 29 -14.50 -3.47 -4.62
N ALA A 30 -14.50 -4.80 -4.77
CA ALA A 30 -13.88 -5.70 -3.81
C ALA A 30 -12.37 -5.44 -3.68
N ARG A 31 -11.67 -5.22 -4.80
CA ARG A 31 -10.24 -4.88 -4.81
C ARG A 31 -9.96 -3.55 -4.09
N ALA A 32 -10.78 -2.53 -4.36
CA ALA A 32 -10.63 -1.23 -3.73
C ALA A 32 -10.89 -1.26 -2.21
N ARG A 33 -11.82 -2.12 -1.77
CA ARG A 33 -12.19 -2.33 -0.36
C ARG A 33 -11.31 -3.32 0.40
N GLY A 34 -10.49 -4.09 -0.31
CA GLY A 34 -9.62 -5.10 0.30
C GLY A 34 -8.67 -4.50 1.34
N GLU A 35 -8.08 -5.36 2.18
CA GLU A 35 -7.05 -4.93 3.12
C GLU A 35 -5.86 -4.30 2.38
N ILE A 36 -5.24 -3.30 2.99
CA ILE A 36 -3.98 -2.74 2.51
C ILE A 36 -2.90 -3.78 2.77
N THR A 37 -2.30 -4.27 1.70
CA THR A 37 -1.24 -5.27 1.78
C THR A 37 0.06 -4.58 2.16
N THR A 38 0.78 -5.17 3.11
CA THR A 38 2.00 -4.55 3.61
C THR A 38 3.10 -5.57 3.80
N GLY A 39 4.35 -5.12 3.77
CA GLY A 39 5.47 -6.01 3.95
C GLY A 39 6.75 -5.37 4.46
N VAL A 40 7.63 -6.23 4.92
CA VAL A 40 9.01 -5.91 5.33
C VAL A 40 9.95 -6.77 4.53
N THR A 41 10.84 -6.15 3.77
CA THR A 41 11.85 -6.84 2.96
C THR A 41 13.24 -6.34 3.28
N GLY A 42 14.25 -6.94 2.65
CA GLY A 42 15.66 -6.67 2.93
C GLY A 42 16.49 -7.95 2.93
N ARG A 43 17.81 -7.76 2.89
CA ARG A 43 18.78 -8.86 2.78
C ARG A 43 18.77 -9.80 3.99
N PRO A 44 19.25 -11.05 3.87
CA PRO A 44 19.50 -11.91 5.02
C PRO A 44 20.32 -11.19 6.10
N GLY A 45 19.93 -11.32 7.37
CA GLY A 45 20.64 -10.69 8.49
C GLY A 45 20.45 -9.18 8.66
N ALA A 46 19.64 -8.51 7.83
CA ALA A 46 19.41 -7.07 7.91
C ALA A 46 18.61 -6.61 9.15
N GLY A 47 18.00 -7.53 9.91
CA GLY A 47 17.18 -7.20 11.09
C GLY A 47 15.68 -7.13 10.84
N LYS A 48 15.18 -7.68 9.70
CA LYS A 48 13.75 -7.71 9.34
C LYS A 48 12.86 -8.25 10.46
N SER A 49 13.16 -9.45 10.96
CA SER A 49 12.31 -10.11 11.95
C SER A 49 12.29 -9.37 13.28
N THR A 50 13.41 -8.76 13.68
CA THR A 50 13.47 -7.87 14.85
C THR A 50 12.54 -6.67 14.68
N LEU A 51 12.56 -6.03 13.50
CA LEU A 51 11.66 -4.92 13.18
C LEU A 51 10.19 -5.36 13.17
N VAL A 52 9.87 -6.51 12.57
CA VAL A 52 8.51 -7.06 12.55
C VAL A 52 8.01 -7.31 13.97
N CYS A 53 8.82 -7.91 14.85
CA CYS A 53 8.48 -8.09 16.25
C CYS A 53 8.26 -6.75 16.97
N ALA A 54 9.08 -5.73 16.71
CA ALA A 54 8.95 -4.41 17.34
C ALA A 54 7.68 -3.66 16.91
N LEU A 55 7.25 -3.84 15.65
CA LEU A 55 6.05 -3.21 15.10
C LEU A 55 4.78 -4.02 15.37
N SER A 56 4.89 -5.29 15.75
CA SER A 56 3.76 -6.16 16.04
C SER A 56 2.89 -5.56 17.15
N GLY A 57 1.62 -5.28 16.83
CA GLY A 57 0.68 -4.64 17.75
C GLY A 57 0.80 -3.12 17.86
N ARG A 58 1.75 -2.48 17.16
CA ARG A 58 1.88 -1.01 17.05
C ARG A 58 1.29 -0.47 15.75
N VAL A 59 1.30 -1.28 14.70
CA VAL A 59 0.73 -0.94 13.39
C VAL A 59 -0.53 -1.75 13.12
N SER A 60 -1.43 -1.18 12.32
CA SER A 60 -2.63 -1.87 11.86
C SER A 60 -2.33 -2.76 10.65
N GLY A 61 -3.00 -3.91 10.57
CA GLY A 61 -2.87 -4.87 9.48
C GLY A 61 -1.74 -5.89 9.69
N THR A 62 -1.61 -6.80 8.73
CA THR A 62 -0.59 -7.85 8.79
C THR A 62 0.73 -7.39 8.16
N LEU A 63 1.83 -7.39 8.93
CA LEU A 63 3.19 -7.23 8.41
C LEU A 63 3.70 -8.57 7.87
N ARG A 64 3.81 -8.69 6.55
CA ARG A 64 4.41 -9.86 5.92
C ARG A 64 5.92 -9.69 5.80
N GLU A 65 6.70 -10.60 6.35
CA GLU A 65 8.13 -10.70 5.99
C GLU A 65 8.25 -11.23 4.54
N ILE A 66 8.95 -10.47 3.71
CA ILE A 66 9.21 -10.79 2.31
C ILE A 66 10.70 -11.13 2.20
N HIS A 67 10.97 -12.30 1.63
CA HIS A 67 12.31 -12.85 1.46
C HIS A 67 12.69 -12.88 -0.02
N GLY A 68 13.98 -12.93 -0.33
CA GLY A 68 14.49 -13.02 -1.71
C GLY A 68 15.46 -11.91 -2.11
N VAL A 69 15.56 -10.82 -1.34
CA VAL A 69 16.55 -9.76 -1.64
C VAL A 69 17.97 -10.29 -1.40
N ASP A 70 18.78 -10.36 -2.45
CA ASP A 70 20.18 -10.79 -2.39
C ASP A 70 20.36 -12.16 -1.69
N ALA A 71 19.43 -13.08 -1.97
CA ALA A 71 19.43 -14.42 -1.39
C ALA A 71 19.66 -15.45 -2.50
N PRO A 72 20.80 -16.18 -2.49
CA PRO A 72 21.03 -17.23 -3.46
C PRO A 72 19.97 -18.31 -3.31
N ASP A 73 19.56 -18.91 -4.43
CA ASP A 73 18.58 -20.00 -4.51
C ASP A 73 17.16 -19.64 -4.03
N VAL A 74 16.88 -18.36 -3.77
CA VAL A 74 15.54 -17.86 -3.46
C VAL A 74 15.03 -17.03 -4.65
N PRO A 75 13.77 -17.23 -5.11
CA PRO A 75 13.18 -16.38 -6.13
C PRO A 75 13.19 -14.90 -5.73
N ASP A 76 13.15 -14.02 -6.73
CA ASP A 76 12.99 -12.59 -6.49
C ASP A 76 11.76 -12.31 -5.61
N PRO A 77 11.87 -11.36 -4.66
CA PRO A 77 10.81 -11.09 -3.70
C PRO A 77 9.56 -10.54 -4.41
N PRO A 78 8.35 -11.00 -4.06
CA PRO A 78 7.12 -10.37 -4.53
C PRO A 78 6.94 -9.01 -3.84
N LEU A 79 7.26 -7.94 -4.58
CA LEU A 79 7.20 -6.54 -4.11
C LEU A 79 5.84 -5.86 -4.35
N ASP A 80 4.81 -6.67 -4.66
CA ASP A 80 3.43 -6.30 -4.97
C ASP A 80 2.59 -6.02 -3.72
N VAL A 81 3.16 -5.29 -2.76
CA VAL A 81 2.44 -4.80 -1.58
C VAL A 81 2.11 -3.33 -1.74
N ASP A 82 1.08 -2.82 -1.06
CA ASP A 82 0.78 -1.39 -1.11
C ASP A 82 1.87 -0.57 -0.37
N VAL A 83 2.28 -1.03 0.81
CA VAL A 83 3.27 -0.35 1.68
C VAL A 83 4.43 -1.29 2.02
N LEU A 84 5.67 -0.81 1.88
CA LEU A 84 6.87 -1.62 2.11
C LEU A 84 7.84 -0.92 3.08
N LEU A 85 8.36 -1.67 4.05
CA LEU A 85 9.59 -1.30 4.78
C LEU A 85 10.75 -2.09 4.19
N HIS A 86 11.77 -1.39 3.69
CA HIS A 86 12.98 -2.00 3.16
C HIS A 86 14.12 -1.87 4.18
N VAL A 87 14.53 -2.98 4.78
CA VAL A 87 15.50 -3.01 5.86
C VAL A 87 16.91 -3.20 5.32
N VAL A 88 17.81 -2.27 5.67
CA VAL A 88 19.24 -2.30 5.33
C VAL A 88 20.08 -2.48 6.60
N ALA A 89 21.22 -3.18 6.48
CA ALA A 89 22.09 -3.47 7.62
C ALA A 89 23.11 -2.35 7.87
N ARG A 90 24.06 -2.17 6.94
CA ARG A 90 25.18 -1.19 7.01
C ARG A 90 25.03 -0.02 6.03
N GLY A 91 24.32 -0.26 4.94
CA GLY A 91 24.22 0.66 3.81
C GLY A 91 23.49 0.00 2.64
N ILE A 92 23.21 0.81 1.63
CA ILE A 92 22.44 0.42 0.44
C ILE A 92 23.37 -0.25 -0.58
N THR A 93 23.08 -1.51 -0.92
CA THR A 93 23.74 -2.27 -1.99
C THR A 93 23.00 -2.17 -3.31
N ASP A 94 23.55 -2.71 -4.39
CA ASP A 94 22.87 -2.77 -5.69
C ASP A 94 21.56 -3.56 -5.64
N ALA A 95 21.49 -4.62 -4.82
CA ALA A 95 20.25 -5.37 -4.59
C ALA A 95 19.20 -4.49 -3.89
N ASP A 96 19.62 -3.67 -2.92
CA ASP A 96 18.73 -2.71 -2.25
C ASP A 96 18.25 -1.64 -3.26
N ARG A 97 19.13 -1.13 -4.12
CA ARG A 97 18.77 -0.17 -5.18
C ARG A 97 17.79 -0.76 -6.19
N ALA A 98 17.92 -2.05 -6.53
CA ALA A 98 16.99 -2.74 -7.42
C ALA A 98 15.57 -2.80 -6.83
N VAL A 99 15.44 -3.08 -5.52
CA VAL A 99 14.15 -3.04 -4.81
C VAL A 99 13.55 -1.63 -4.86
N LEU A 100 14.34 -0.60 -4.53
CA LEU A 100 13.87 0.78 -4.52
C LEU A 100 13.48 1.27 -5.92
N ALA A 101 14.22 0.86 -6.96
CA ALA A 101 13.89 1.18 -8.34
C ALA A 101 12.57 0.53 -8.78
N ALA A 102 12.35 -0.75 -8.45
CA ALA A 102 11.10 -1.46 -8.74
C ALA A 102 9.89 -0.83 -8.01
N ARG A 103 10.14 -0.19 -6.87
CA ARG A 103 9.11 0.41 -6.00
C ARG A 103 8.95 1.92 -6.17
N ARG A 104 9.59 2.57 -7.14
CA ARG A 104 9.67 4.04 -7.25
C ARG A 104 8.33 4.79 -7.13
N SER A 105 7.22 4.19 -7.57
CA SER A 105 5.90 4.81 -7.52
C SER A 105 5.03 4.39 -6.34
N ALA A 106 5.54 3.57 -5.42
CA ALA A 106 4.78 2.97 -4.34
C ALA A 106 5.43 3.23 -2.97
N PRO A 107 4.65 3.50 -1.91
CA PRO A 107 5.18 3.84 -0.60
C PRO A 107 6.21 2.84 -0.10
N THR A 108 7.44 3.31 0.10
CA THR A 108 8.57 2.50 0.59
C THR A 108 9.42 3.33 1.54
N LEU A 109 9.66 2.84 2.75
CA LEU A 109 10.57 3.44 3.72
C LEU A 109 11.83 2.61 3.85
N VAL A 110 13.00 3.24 3.85
CA VAL A 110 14.26 2.54 4.12
C VAL A 110 14.55 2.61 5.62
N VAL A 111 14.75 1.43 6.23
CA VAL A 111 14.97 1.30 7.68
C VAL A 111 16.35 0.71 7.94
N ALA A 112 17.15 1.37 8.78
CA ALA A 112 18.43 0.84 9.26
C ALA A 112 18.18 -0.17 10.39
N GLY A 113 18.25 -1.47 10.07
CA GLY A 113 17.92 -2.56 10.99
C GLY A 113 19.07 -3.05 11.89
N ARG A 114 20.32 -2.75 11.52
CA ARG A 114 21.52 -3.14 12.28
C ARG A 114 22.29 -1.92 12.77
N LEU A 115 21.73 -1.28 13.79
CA LEU A 115 22.24 -0.03 14.37
C LEU A 115 23.64 -0.18 14.98
N ASP A 116 24.01 -1.39 15.38
CA ASP A 116 25.34 -1.76 15.87
C ASP A 116 26.43 -1.63 14.78
N LEU A 117 26.04 -1.61 13.51
CA LEU A 117 26.97 -1.57 12.39
C LEU A 117 27.19 -0.15 11.83
N GLY A 118 26.44 0.84 12.32
CA GLY A 118 26.38 2.19 11.73
C GLY A 118 25.61 2.22 10.40
N THR A 119 25.07 3.39 10.05
CA THR A 119 24.52 3.70 8.72
C THR A 119 24.93 5.12 8.38
N ASP A 120 25.51 5.32 7.21
CA ASP A 120 25.90 6.65 6.71
C ASP A 120 24.84 7.22 5.72
N GLU A 121 23.71 6.53 5.55
CA GLU A 121 22.69 6.89 4.56
C GLU A 121 21.68 7.90 5.13
N PRO A 122 21.62 9.14 4.60
CA PRO A 122 20.87 10.25 5.17
C PRO A 122 19.35 10.07 5.15
N ASP A 123 18.83 9.22 4.27
CA ASP A 123 17.40 8.97 4.09
C ASP A 123 16.91 7.67 4.76
N THR A 124 17.66 7.17 5.76
CA THR A 124 17.29 5.96 6.51
C THR A 124 16.72 6.29 7.88
N VAL A 125 15.56 5.70 8.19
CA VAL A 125 14.98 5.76 9.55
C VAL A 125 15.59 4.64 10.38
N ARG A 126 15.99 4.93 11.61
CA ARG A 126 16.56 3.92 12.50
C ARG A 126 15.50 2.96 13.00
N ALA A 127 15.79 1.67 13.07
CA ALA A 127 14.83 0.67 13.54
C ALA A 127 14.40 0.82 15.01
N ASP A 128 15.16 1.57 15.83
CA ASP A 128 14.80 1.90 17.22
C ASP A 128 13.84 3.11 17.32
N ASP A 129 13.70 3.90 16.26
CA ASP A 129 12.74 4.99 16.18
C ASP A 129 11.36 4.47 15.72
N VAL A 130 10.75 3.66 16.60
CA VAL A 130 9.47 3.00 16.34
C VAL A 130 8.36 4.01 16.05
N GLU A 131 8.37 5.17 16.71
CA GLU A 131 7.35 6.20 16.51
C GLU A 131 7.45 6.85 15.13
N ALA A 132 8.66 7.15 14.64
CA ALA A 132 8.84 7.64 13.27
C ALA A 132 8.36 6.62 12.24
N ILE A 133 8.66 5.33 12.44
CA ILE A 133 8.23 4.25 11.54
C ILE A 133 6.70 4.11 11.56
N VAL A 134 6.06 4.12 12.73
CA VAL A 134 4.60 4.03 12.87
C VAL A 134 3.90 5.24 12.26
N GLY A 135 4.44 6.45 12.46
CA GLY A 135 3.93 7.67 11.85
C GLY A 135 3.95 7.59 10.32
N TRP A 136 5.12 7.30 9.75
CA TRP A 136 5.26 7.12 8.31
C TRP A 136 4.35 6.01 7.76
N TRP A 137 4.27 4.88 8.48
CA TRP A 137 3.45 3.74 8.08
C TRP A 137 1.98 4.09 7.99
N THR A 138 1.49 4.85 8.97
CA THR A 138 0.10 5.31 9.01
C THR A 138 -0.22 6.18 7.79
N ASP A 139 0.62 7.18 7.53
CA ASP A 139 0.46 8.09 6.38
C ASP A 139 0.59 7.34 5.04
N ALA A 140 1.49 6.37 4.96
CA ALA A 140 1.67 5.53 3.78
C ALA A 140 0.44 4.64 3.51
N CYS A 141 -0.17 4.07 4.55
CA CYS A 141 -1.39 3.29 4.43
C CYS A 141 -2.57 4.15 3.99
N GLU A 142 -2.70 5.37 4.50
CA GLU A 142 -3.72 6.32 4.03
C GLU A 142 -3.51 6.72 2.57
N THR A 143 -2.26 6.98 2.18
CA THR A 143 -1.91 7.27 0.80
C THR A 143 -2.23 6.09 -0.14
N ALA A 144 -1.94 4.86 0.29
CA ALA A 144 -2.32 3.66 -0.44
C ALA A 144 -3.84 3.51 -0.60
N ARG A 145 -4.62 3.76 0.47
CA ARG A 145 -6.10 3.75 0.40
C ARG A 145 -6.62 4.79 -0.59
N ARG A 146 -6.09 6.01 -0.58
CA ARG A 146 -6.44 7.06 -1.54
C ARG A 146 -6.15 6.61 -2.97
N ARG A 147 -4.96 6.06 -3.22
CA ARG A 147 -4.57 5.53 -4.54
C ARG A 147 -5.53 4.45 -5.03
N ARG A 148 -5.95 3.52 -4.15
CA ARG A 148 -6.97 2.51 -4.51
C ARG A 148 -8.31 3.12 -4.89
N GLY A 149 -8.75 4.18 -4.20
CA GLY A 149 -9.95 4.93 -4.56
C GLY A 149 -9.87 5.57 -5.95
N LEU A 150 -8.71 6.16 -6.30
CA LEU A 150 -8.47 6.71 -7.63
C LEU A 150 -8.45 5.62 -8.71
N VAL A 151 -7.78 4.50 -8.45
CA VAL A 151 -7.74 3.34 -9.35
C VAL A 151 -9.14 2.78 -9.57
N LEU A 152 -9.96 2.65 -8.52
CA LEU A 152 -11.36 2.24 -8.64
C LEU A 152 -12.13 3.15 -9.59
N CYS A 153 -12.00 4.47 -9.45
CA CYS A 153 -12.70 5.42 -10.33
C CYS A 153 -12.30 5.22 -11.80
N ALA A 154 -10.99 5.09 -12.07
CA ALA A 154 -10.50 4.86 -13.44
C ALA A 154 -10.93 3.50 -14.01
N GLU A 155 -10.93 2.44 -13.19
CA GLU A 155 -11.41 1.12 -13.59
C GLU A 155 -12.90 1.16 -13.91
N LEU A 156 -13.72 1.82 -13.08
CA LEU A 156 -15.16 1.97 -13.34
C LEU A 156 -15.45 2.81 -14.58
N GLU A 157 -14.68 3.87 -14.86
CA GLU A 157 -14.78 4.63 -16.12
C GLU A 157 -14.55 3.72 -17.34
N THR A 158 -13.58 2.80 -17.25
CA THR A 158 -13.31 1.79 -18.29
C THR A 158 -14.47 0.80 -18.42
N VAL A 159 -14.97 0.27 -17.30
CA VAL A 159 -16.11 -0.65 -17.27
C VAL A 159 -17.36 -0.01 -17.89
N ALA A 160 -17.66 1.24 -17.57
CA ALA A 160 -18.80 1.96 -18.14
C ALA A 160 -18.69 2.17 -19.66
N ALA A 161 -17.47 2.27 -20.19
CA ALA A 161 -17.22 2.35 -21.62
C ALA A 161 -17.43 1.00 -22.32
N GLU A 162 -17.00 -0.10 -21.69
CA GLU A 162 -17.09 -1.46 -22.25
C GLU A 162 -18.45 -2.13 -22.02
N ARG A 163 -19.17 -1.72 -20.96
CA ARG A 163 -20.41 -2.35 -20.49
C ARG A 163 -21.52 -1.32 -20.34
N PRO A 164 -22.25 -1.00 -21.43
CA PRO A 164 -23.25 0.07 -21.45
C PRO A 164 -24.35 -0.05 -20.39
N HIS A 165 -24.69 -1.27 -19.95
CA HIS A 165 -25.69 -1.51 -18.91
C HIS A 165 -25.27 -1.01 -17.52
N THR A 166 -23.96 -0.87 -17.26
CA THR A 166 -23.44 -0.34 -15.99
C THR A 166 -23.30 1.19 -15.98
N ARG A 167 -23.32 1.82 -17.16
CA ARG A 167 -22.93 3.21 -17.36
C ARG A 167 -23.70 4.21 -16.50
N ALA A 168 -25.02 4.10 -16.44
CA ALA A 168 -25.83 5.05 -15.67
C ALA A 168 -25.50 5.02 -14.17
N ALA A 169 -25.29 3.82 -13.62
CA ALA A 169 -24.95 3.64 -12.22
C ALA A 169 -23.51 4.12 -11.92
N VAL A 170 -22.56 3.80 -12.79
CA VAL A 170 -21.17 4.29 -12.67
C VAL A 170 -21.11 5.82 -12.76
N GLU A 171 -21.82 6.42 -13.71
CA GLU A 171 -21.85 7.88 -13.84
C GLU A 171 -22.50 8.54 -12.62
N ALA A 172 -23.54 7.94 -12.04
CA ALA A 172 -24.14 8.42 -10.79
C ALA A 172 -23.14 8.33 -9.63
N PHE A 173 -22.41 7.22 -9.51
CA PHE A 173 -21.34 7.03 -8.52
C PHE A 173 -20.22 8.07 -8.66
N LEU A 174 -19.72 8.29 -9.88
CA LEU A 174 -18.61 9.23 -10.14
C LEU A 174 -19.01 10.70 -9.91
N ARG A 175 -20.31 11.01 -9.94
CA ARG A 175 -20.86 12.33 -9.63
C ARG A 175 -21.23 12.50 -8.15
N ASP A 176 -21.14 11.45 -7.34
CA ASP A 176 -21.39 11.54 -5.90
C ASP A 176 -20.38 12.48 -5.23
N PRO A 177 -20.82 13.45 -4.41
CA PRO A 177 -19.92 14.42 -3.77
C PRO A 177 -18.77 13.78 -2.97
N ALA A 178 -19.01 12.63 -2.32
CA ALA A 178 -17.97 11.92 -1.58
C ALA A 178 -16.89 11.35 -2.51
N ILE A 179 -17.29 10.89 -3.69
CA ILE A 179 -16.37 10.36 -4.71
C ILE A 179 -15.62 11.48 -5.41
N ILE A 180 -16.27 12.62 -5.66
CA ILE A 180 -15.61 13.83 -6.17
C ILE A 180 -14.53 14.29 -5.18
N ALA A 181 -14.80 14.27 -3.87
CA ALA A 181 -13.80 14.64 -2.87
C ALA A 181 -12.58 13.70 -2.89
N VAL A 182 -12.79 12.39 -3.05
CA VAL A 182 -11.70 11.40 -3.22
C VAL A 182 -10.85 11.70 -4.46
N ARG A 183 -11.48 12.16 -5.56
CA ARG A 183 -10.78 12.52 -6.81
C ARG A 183 -10.08 13.87 -6.75
N GLY A 184 -10.61 14.83 -6.00
CA GLY A 184 -10.15 16.22 -5.97
C GLY A 184 -9.05 16.53 -4.96
N ALA A 185 -8.74 15.63 -4.02
CA ALA A 185 -7.75 15.85 -2.96
C ALA A 185 -6.27 15.69 -3.40
N SER A 186 -5.92 16.13 -4.62
CA SER A 186 -4.56 16.05 -5.18
C SER A 186 -3.61 17.11 -4.62
#